data_AF-A0A3M1X4M1-F1
#
_entry.id   AF-A0A3M1X4M1-F1
#
_cell.length_a   1.000
_cell.length_b   1.000
_cell.length_c   1.000
_cell.angle_alpha   90.00
_cell.angle_beta   90.00
_cell.angle_gamma   90.00
#
_symmetry.space_group_name_H-M   'P 1'
#
loop_
_entity.id
_entity.type
_entity.pdbx_description
1 polymer ?
#
loop_
_entity_poly.entity_id
_entity_poly.type
_entity_poly.pdbx_seq_one_letter_code
_entity_poly.pdbx_strand_id
1 'polypeptide(L)'
;MSDEKREEMKEGEKGTSPGSEEKGKEIENLLEMGKFYYVNRKFDEARERFEKVLEIDPDNEEALLNIALIHELHNEPEKAKEVYQTVLKKHPESAAAREKLNRLSGL
;
A
#
# COMPACT_ATOMS: atom_id res chain seq x y z
N MET A 1 56.35 8.43 14.81
CA MET A 1 55.68 9.66 15.27
C MET A 1 55.55 10.53 14.03
N SER A 2 54.40 10.75 13.42
CA SER A 2 53.04 10.58 13.93
C SER A 2 52.08 10.56 12.74
N ASP A 3 51.11 9.64 12.83
CA ASP A 3 49.71 9.81 12.47
C ASP A 3 49.33 10.09 11.01
N GLU A 4 49.08 8.96 10.32
CA GLU A 4 47.94 8.78 9.43
C GLU A 4 46.71 9.51 9.97
N LYS A 5 46.32 10.64 9.36
CA LYS A 5 44.96 11.16 9.51
C LYS A 5 44.15 10.81 8.27
N ARG A 6 43.74 9.55 8.28
CA ARG A 6 42.65 8.99 7.48
C ARG A 6 41.36 9.61 8.03
N GLU A 7 40.92 10.73 7.47
CA GLU A 7 39.57 11.23 7.77
C GLU A 7 38.57 10.43 6.92
N GLU A 8 37.89 9.52 7.61
CA GLU A 8 36.76 8.75 7.14
C GLU A 8 35.70 9.67 6.53
N MET A 9 35.55 9.62 5.21
CA MET A 9 34.30 10.01 4.57
C MET A 9 33.25 9.00 5.02
N LYS A 10 32.47 9.36 6.04
CA LYS A 10 31.20 8.68 6.31
C LYS A 10 30.22 9.07 5.21
N GLU A 11 30.21 8.28 4.14
CA GLU A 11 29.12 8.25 3.17
C GLU A 11 27.82 7.95 3.92
N GLY A 12 27.05 9.01 4.17
CA GLY A 12 25.71 8.96 4.73
C GLY A 12 24.64 8.79 3.65
N GLU A 13 24.98 8.19 2.50
CA GLU A 13 23.98 7.80 1.52
C GLU A 13 23.39 6.48 1.99
N LYS A 14 22.17 6.53 2.55
CA LYS A 14 21.28 5.37 2.51
C LYS A 14 21.03 5.10 1.03
N GLY A 15 21.91 4.34 0.40
CA GLY A 15 21.80 3.90 -0.97
C GLY A 15 20.60 2.99 -1.09
N THR A 16 19.43 3.58 -1.31
CA THR A 16 18.32 2.89 -1.95
C THR A 16 18.85 2.42 -3.30
N SER A 17 18.94 1.10 -3.48
CA SER A 17 19.35 0.52 -4.76
C SER A 17 18.47 1.11 -5.87
N PRO A 18 19.02 1.46 -7.05
CA PRO A 18 18.23 2.08 -8.14
C PRO A 18 16.91 1.36 -8.43
N GLY A 19 16.91 0.02 -8.35
CA GLY A 19 15.69 -0.78 -8.54
C GLY A 19 14.64 -0.66 -7.42
N SER A 20 15.00 -0.23 -6.22
CA SER A 20 14.05 0.05 -5.13
C SER A 20 13.36 1.40 -5.28
N GLU A 21 14.06 2.41 -5.81
CA GLU A 21 13.47 3.72 -6.10
C GLU A 21 12.52 3.66 -7.30
N GLU A 22 12.87 2.88 -8.34
CA GLU A 22 11.99 2.66 -9.49
C GLU A 22 10.70 1.95 -9.09
N LYS A 23 10.79 0.89 -8.27
CA LYS A 23 9.61 0.20 -7.74
C LYS A 23 8.72 1.11 -6.89
N GLY A 24 9.32 1.98 -6.08
CA GLY A 24 8.57 2.96 -5.28
C GLY A 24 7.76 3.91 -6.17
N LYS A 25 8.37 4.46 -7.22
CA LYS A 25 7.69 5.33 -8.19
C LYS A 25 6.61 4.59 -8.98
N GLU A 26 6.85 3.33 -9.34
CA GLU A 26 5.87 2.49 -10.01
C GLU A 26 4.64 2.23 -9.13
N ILE A 27 4.85 1.89 -7.85
CA ILE A 27 3.78 1.73 -6.86
C ILE A 27 2.97 3.02 -6.75
N GLU A 28 3.63 4.17 -6.57
CA GLU A 28 2.96 5.47 -6.43
C GLU A 28 2.07 5.79 -7.64
N ASN A 29 2.61 5.63 -8.86
CA ASN A 29 1.85 5.84 -10.10
C ASN A 29 0.65 4.89 -10.21
N LEU A 30 0.82 3.60 -9.90
CA LEU A 30 -0.28 2.63 -9.93
C LEU A 30 -1.37 3.00 -8.91
N LEU A 31 -1.00 3.45 -7.70
CA LEU A 31 -1.93 3.92 -6.69
C LEU A 31 -2.71 5.15 -7.17
N GLU A 32 -2.05 6.13 -7.78
CA GLU A 32 -2.69 7.31 -8.35
C GLU A 32 -3.67 6.95 -9.48
N MET A 33 -3.27 6.05 -10.39
CA MET A 33 -4.15 5.54 -11.45
C MET A 33 -5.36 4.80 -10.86
N GLY A 34 -5.15 3.94 -9.86
CA GLY A 34 -6.22 3.22 -9.18
C GLY A 34 -7.23 4.17 -8.54
N LYS A 35 -6.75 5.19 -7.82
CA LYS A 35 -7.59 6.25 -7.24
C LYS A 35 -8.34 7.02 -8.32
N PHE A 36 -7.67 7.37 -9.42
CA PHE A 36 -8.30 8.06 -10.55
C PHE A 36 -9.45 7.23 -11.14
N TYR A 37 -9.26 5.94 -11.39
CA TYR A 37 -10.34 5.08 -11.87
C TYR A 37 -11.46 4.93 -10.84
N TYR A 38 -11.13 4.80 -9.56
CA TYR A 38 -12.10 4.70 -8.48
C TYR A 38 -13.03 5.92 -8.42
N VAL A 39 -12.49 7.15 -8.44
CA VAL A 39 -13.32 8.37 -8.41
C VAL A 39 -14.16 8.54 -9.67
N ASN A 40 -13.74 7.95 -10.79
CA ASN A 40 -14.50 7.89 -12.04
C ASN A 40 -15.51 6.72 -12.09
N ARG A 41 -15.69 5.99 -10.97
CA ARG A 41 -16.58 4.81 -10.85
C ARG A 41 -16.23 3.66 -11.80
N LYS A 42 -14.97 3.61 -12.25
CA LYS A 42 -14.39 2.55 -13.08
C LYS A 42 -13.73 1.51 -12.18
N PHE A 43 -14.56 0.73 -11.49
CA PHE A 43 -14.10 -0.08 -10.36
C PHE A 43 -13.25 -1.27 -10.78
N ASP A 44 -13.52 -1.86 -11.94
CA ASP A 44 -12.71 -2.96 -12.48
C ASP A 44 -11.30 -2.48 -12.84
N GLU A 45 -11.20 -1.33 -13.53
CA GLU A 45 -9.90 -0.74 -13.84
C GLU A 45 -9.16 -0.27 -12.59
N ALA A 46 -9.87 0.29 -11.60
CA ALA A 46 -9.29 0.68 -10.33
C ALA A 46 -8.67 -0.53 -9.60
N ARG A 47 -9.44 -1.62 -9.51
CA ARG A 47 -9.02 -2.87 -8.90
C ARG A 47 -7.78 -3.44 -9.59
N GLU A 48 -7.76 -3.46 -10.92
CA GLU A 48 -6.59 -3.94 -11.69
C GLU A 48 -5.31 -3.17 -11.33
N ARG A 49 -5.39 -1.85 -11.11
CA ARG A 49 -4.22 -1.06 -10.70
C ARG A 49 -3.77 -1.38 -9.29
N PHE A 50 -4.71 -1.52 -8.35
CA PHE A 50 -4.38 -1.90 -6.98
C PHE A 50 -3.82 -3.33 -6.89
N GLU A 51 -4.32 -4.26 -7.68
CA GLU A 51 -3.77 -5.63 -7.74
C GLU A 51 -2.32 -5.64 -8.25
N LYS A 52 -1.99 -4.80 -9.24
CA LYS A 52 -0.59 -4.61 -9.69
C LYS A 52 0.32 -4.04 -8.59
N VAL A 53 -0.18 -3.15 -7.74
CA VAL A 53 0.57 -2.69 -6.56
C VAL A 53 0.90 -3.89 -5.67
N LEU A 54 -0.06 -4.79 -5.45
CA LEU A 54 0.13 -5.99 -4.61
C LEU A 54 1.03 -7.05 -5.23
N GLU A 55 1.24 -7.03 -6.56
CA GLU A 55 2.27 -7.86 -7.20
C GLU A 55 3.69 -7.37 -6.88
N ILE A 56 3.86 -6.06 -6.67
CA ILE A 56 5.15 -5.43 -6.35
C ILE A 56 5.39 -5.40 -4.83
N ASP A 57 4.37 -5.00 -4.08
CA ASP A 57 4.33 -4.89 -2.63
C ASP A 57 3.04 -5.55 -2.10
N PRO A 58 3.08 -6.86 -1.81
CA PRO A 58 1.93 -7.62 -1.29
C PRO A 58 1.36 -7.12 0.04
N ASP A 59 2.12 -6.27 0.73
CA ASP A 59 1.77 -5.73 2.03
C ASP A 59 1.29 -4.28 1.93
N ASN A 60 1.13 -3.71 0.73
CA ASN A 60 0.74 -2.32 0.58
C ASN A 60 -0.64 -2.04 1.20
N GLU A 61 -0.65 -1.28 2.31
CA GLU A 61 -1.87 -0.97 3.06
C GLU A 61 -2.91 -0.27 2.19
N GLU A 62 -2.47 0.72 1.41
CA GLU A 62 -3.37 1.57 0.63
C GLU A 62 -4.05 0.79 -0.50
N ALA A 63 -3.32 -0.07 -1.22
CA ALA A 63 -3.92 -0.92 -2.25
C ALA A 63 -4.95 -1.90 -1.66
N LEU A 64 -4.62 -2.57 -0.54
CA LEU A 64 -5.54 -3.48 0.14
C LEU A 64 -6.81 -2.76 0.62
N LEU A 65 -6.67 -1.58 1.23
CA LEU A 65 -7.80 -0.76 1.68
C LEU A 65 -8.72 -0.39 0.51
N ASN A 66 -8.16 0.05 -0.62
CA ASN A 66 -8.97 0.43 -1.78
C ASN A 66 -9.68 -0.77 -2.44
N ILE A 67 -9.05 -1.95 -2.49
CA ILE A 67 -9.72 -3.18 -2.95
C ILE A 67 -10.89 -3.53 -2.02
N ALA A 68 -10.72 -3.42 -0.70
CA ALA A 68 -11.80 -3.65 0.25
C ALA A 68 -12.96 -2.66 0.06
N LEU A 69 -12.67 -1.37 -0.17
CA LEU A 69 -13.68 -0.36 -0.50
C LEU A 69 -14.46 -0.71 -1.78
N ILE A 70 -13.76 -1.21 -2.81
CA ILE A 70 -14.40 -1.66 -4.05
C ILE A 70 -15.34 -2.85 -3.79
N HIS A 71 -14.98 -3.79 -2.90
CA HIS A 71 -15.88 -4.85 -2.48
C HIS A 71 -17.11 -4.33 -1.72
N GLU A 72 -16.97 -3.33 -0.85
CA GLU A 72 -18.12 -2.66 -0.21
C GLU A 72 -19.07 -2.08 -1.27
N LEU A 73 -18.53 -1.41 -2.29
CA LEU A 73 -19.32 -0.79 -3.37
C LEU A 73 -20.07 -1.79 -4.24
N HIS A 74 -19.53 -3.00 -4.40
CA HIS A 74 -20.18 -4.08 -5.13
C HIS A 74 -21.17 -4.88 -4.27
N ASN A 75 -21.47 -4.43 -3.06
CA ASN A 75 -22.34 -5.13 -2.13
C ASN A 75 -21.80 -6.54 -1.78
N GLU A 76 -20.47 -6.65 -1.63
CA GLU A 76 -19.75 -7.86 -1.23
C GLU A 76 -19.07 -7.67 0.16
N PRO A 77 -19.84 -7.43 1.24
CA PRO A 77 -19.27 -7.04 2.53
C PRO A 77 -18.41 -8.13 3.18
N GLU A 78 -18.66 -9.41 2.89
CA GLU A 78 -17.88 -10.54 3.40
C GLU A 78 -16.45 -10.51 2.85
N LYS A 79 -16.30 -10.27 1.55
CA LYS A 79 -14.98 -10.12 0.91
C LYS A 79 -14.26 -8.88 1.45
N ALA A 80 -14.98 -7.77 1.61
CA ALA A 80 -14.42 -6.56 2.20
C ALA A 80 -13.87 -6.82 3.61
N LYS A 81 -14.63 -7.55 4.46
CA LYS A 81 -14.19 -7.95 5.81
C LYS A 81 -12.91 -8.78 5.79
N GLU A 82 -12.82 -9.77 4.91
CA GLU A 82 -11.61 -10.61 4.77
C GLU A 82 -10.38 -9.78 4.42
N VAL A 83 -10.54 -8.80 3.51
CA VAL A 83 -9.45 -7.89 3.14
C VAL A 83 -9.10 -6.96 4.30
N TYR A 84 -10.07 -6.36 5.00
CA TYR A 84 -9.78 -5.51 6.17
C TYR A 84 -9.10 -6.27 7.31
N GLN A 85 -9.49 -7.53 7.54
CA GLN A 85 -8.79 -8.39 8.49
C GLN A 85 -7.35 -8.67 8.05
N THR A 86 -7.11 -8.81 6.74
CA THR A 86 -5.76 -8.95 6.20
C THR A 86 -4.94 -7.68 6.40
N VAL A 87 -5.53 -6.50 6.17
CA VAL A 87 -4.89 -5.21 6.49
C VAL A 87 -4.53 -5.15 7.97
N LEU A 88 -5.44 -5.45 8.89
CA LEU A 88 -5.15 -5.41 10.33
C LEU A 88 -4.15 -6.47 10.82
N LYS A 89 -4.00 -7.58 10.10
CA LYS A 89 -2.94 -8.57 10.39
C LYS A 89 -1.55 -8.05 10.01
N LYS A 90 -1.45 -7.24 8.94
CA LYS A 90 -0.19 -6.70 8.41
C LYS A 90 0.16 -5.33 9.01
N HIS A 91 -0.86 -4.49 9.19
CA HIS A 91 -0.84 -3.12 9.72
C HIS A 91 -1.82 -3.01 10.88
N PRO A 92 -1.49 -3.56 12.07
CA PRO A 92 -2.37 -3.55 13.23
C PRO A 92 -2.81 -2.13 13.64
N GLU A 93 -2.01 -1.11 13.34
CA GLU A 93 -2.25 0.30 13.59
C GLU A 93 -3.22 0.98 12.63
N SER A 94 -3.63 0.31 11.55
CA SER A 94 -4.54 0.86 10.54
C SER A 94 -5.90 1.21 11.15
N ALA A 95 -6.06 2.48 11.52
CA ALA A 95 -7.31 3.01 12.04
C ALA A 95 -8.43 2.92 11.00
N ALA A 96 -8.09 3.13 9.72
CA ALA A 96 -9.02 3.04 8.60
C ALA A 96 -9.60 1.62 8.46
N ALA A 97 -8.74 0.58 8.44
CA ALA A 97 -9.21 -0.80 8.36
C ALA A 97 -10.08 -1.19 9.57
N ARG A 98 -9.70 -0.73 10.76
CA ARG A 98 -10.44 -1.02 12.00
C ARG A 98 -11.82 -0.38 12.00
N GLU A 99 -11.92 0.89 11.64
CA GLU A 99 -13.20 1.61 11.55
C GLU A 99 -14.14 0.92 10.55
N LYS A 100 -13.61 0.56 9.37
CA LYS A 100 -14.36 -0.13 8.33
C LYS A 100 -14.84 -1.51 8.75
N LEU A 101 -13.97 -2.31 9.35
CA LEU A 101 -14.31 -3.65 9.82
C LEU A 101 -15.39 -3.61 10.92
N ASN A 102 -15.27 -2.67 11.86
CA ASN A 102 -16.26 -2.44 12.92
C ASN A 102 -17.64 -2.11 12.33
N ARG A 103 -17.68 -1.14 11.41
CA ARG A 103 -18.89 -0.74 10.69
C ARG A 103 -19.58 -1.92 9.99
N LEU A 104 -18.80 -2.75 9.30
CA LEU A 104 -19.34 -3.93 8.59
C LEU A 104 -19.74 -5.06 9.53
N SER A 105 -19.16 -5.14 10.72
CA SER A 105 -19.43 -6.18 11.72
C SER A 105 -20.52 -5.80 12.73
N GLY A 106 -20.94 -4.52 12.73
CA GLY A 106 -21.94 -4.00 13.68
C GLY A 106 -21.39 -3.78 15.08
N LEU A 107 -20.08 -3.54 15.20
CA LEU A 107 -19.36 -3.26 16.45
C LEU A 107 -18.95 -1.79 16.51
#